data_AF-A0A6L5FVA9-F1
#
_entry.id   AF-A0A6L5FVA9-F1
#
_cell.length_a   1.000
_cell.length_b   1.000
_cell.length_c   1.000
_cell.angle_alpha   90.00
_cell.angle_beta   90.00
_cell.angle_gamma   90.00
#
_symmetry.space_group_name_H-M   'P 1'
#
loop_
_entity.id
_entity.type
_entity.pdbx_description
1 polymer ?
#
loop_
_entity_poly.entity_id
_entity_poly.type
_entity_poly.pdbx_seq_one_letter_code
_entity_poly.pdbx_strand_id
1 'polypeptide(L)' 'MGDQLFEKWKKRYEESRVRDDVDFDTLSSVPVEPLYGGEESAADEQIGVPGEYPFTRGIYPSGYRGRLWTMRQFA' A
#
# COMPACT_ATOMS: atom_id res chain seq x y z
N MET A 1 -17.09 0.20 -10.07
CA MET A 1 -16.94 0.96 -8.81
C MET A 1 -15.55 0.73 -8.22
N GLY A 2 -15.05 -0.52 -8.18
CA GLY A 2 -13.70 -0.86 -7.70
C GLY A 2 -12.55 -0.16 -8.44
N ASP A 3 -12.62 -0.06 -9.78
CA ASP A 3 -11.56 0.56 -10.60
C ASP A 3 -11.25 2.01 -10.21
N GLN A 4 -12.26 2.80 -9.85
CA GLN A 4 -12.07 4.19 -9.44
C GLN A 4 -11.37 4.31 -8.08
N LEU A 5 -11.62 3.36 -7.17
CA LEU A 5 -10.97 3.32 -5.86
C LEU A 5 -9.50 2.93 -6.02
N PHE A 6 -9.20 1.96 -6.87
CA PHE A 6 -7.84 1.53 -7.16
C PHE A 6 -7.04 2.67 -7.81
N GLU A 7 -7.57 3.32 -8.84
CA GLU A 7 -6.89 4.45 -9.51
C GLU A 7 -6.67 5.63 -8.57
N LYS A 8 -7.64 5.93 -7.71
CA LYS A 8 -7.47 6.96 -6.67
C LYS A 8 -6.35 6.59 -5.69
N TRP A 9 -6.31 5.35 -5.23
CA TRP A 9 -5.25 4.88 -4.34
C TRP A 9 -3.89 4.92 -5.04
N LYS A 10 -3.80 4.46 -6.30
CA LYS A 10 -2.58 4.43 -7.10
C LYS A 10 -1.97 5.82 -7.22
N LYS A 11 -2.79 6.82 -7.56
CA LYS A 11 -2.35 8.22 -7.57
C LYS A 11 -1.80 8.67 -6.22
N ARG A 12 -2.49 8.36 -5.12
CA ARG A 12 -2.03 8.70 -3.76
C ARG A 12 -0.77 7.95 -3.35
N TYR A 13 -0.59 6.72 -3.82
CA TYR A 13 0.61 5.93 -3.59
C TYR A 13 1.81 6.53 -4.31
N GLU A 14 1.65 6.94 -5.57
CA GLU A 14 2.70 7.62 -6.37
C GLU A 14 3.11 8.97 -5.78
N GLU A 15 2.15 9.71 -5.20
CA GLU A 15 2.41 10.96 -4.46
C GLU A 15 3.04 10.71 -3.07
N SER A 16 2.97 9.49 -2.55
CA SER A 16 3.50 9.14 -1.23
C SER A 16 5.01 8.88 -1.31
N ARG A 17 5.71 9.21 -0.23
CA ARG A 17 7.11 8.80 -0.09
C ARG A 17 7.20 7.28 -0.02
N VAL A 18 8.09 6.70 -0.83
CA VAL A 18 8.56 5.32 -0.75
C VAL A 18 10.02 5.34 -0.31
N ARG A 19 10.42 4.35 0.49
CA ARG A 19 11.78 4.16 0.96
C ARG A 19 12.68 3.75 -0.19
N ASP A 20 13.86 4.35 -0.24
CA ASP A 20 14.94 4.09 -1.20
C ASP A 20 16.05 3.20 -0.60
N ASP A 21 15.95 2.87 0.69
CA ASP A 21 16.93 2.04 1.42
C ASP A 21 16.68 0.52 1.30
N VAL A 22 15.66 0.10 0.54
CA VAL A 22 15.29 -1.31 0.34
C VAL A 22 14.76 -1.54 -1.07
N ASP A 23 15.21 -2.61 -1.72
CA ASP A 23 14.64 -3.09 -2.98
C ASP A 23 13.38 -3.92 -2.72
N PHE A 24 12.30 -3.64 -3.46
CA PHE A 24 11.04 -4.39 -3.38
C PHE A 24 10.98 -5.54 -4.39
N ASP A 25 12.14 -6.10 -4.75
CA ASP A 25 12.26 -7.23 -5.67
C ASP A 25 12.33 -8.54 -4.90
N THR A 26 11.83 -9.61 -5.53
CA THR A 26 12.05 -10.97 -5.05
C THR A 26 13.50 -11.41 -5.29
N LEU A 27 13.90 -12.54 -4.70
CA LEU A 27 15.24 -13.13 -4.92
C LEU A 27 15.53 -13.45 -6.40
N SER A 28 14.48 -13.65 -7.20
CA SER A 28 14.58 -13.89 -8.65
C SER A 28 14.54 -12.59 -9.47
N SER A 29 14.75 -11.43 -8.84
CA SER A 29 14.71 -10.09 -9.48
C SER A 29 13.37 -9.75 -10.13
N VAL A 30 12.28 -10.28 -9.58
CA VAL A 30 10.91 -9.90 -10.01
C VAL A 30 10.38 -8.81 -9.07
N PRO A 31 9.97 -7.65 -9.59
CA PRO A 31 9.38 -6.58 -8.78
C PRO A 31 8.09 -7.02 -8.08
N VAL A 32 7.96 -6.71 -6.79
CA VAL A 32 6.75 -6.96 -6.01
C VAL A 32 5.85 -5.73 -6.04
N GLU A 33 4.68 -5.87 -6.65
CA GLU A 33 3.72 -4.79 -6.78
C GLU A 33 3.22 -4.26 -5.42
N PRO A 34 2.87 -2.97 -5.36
CA PRO A 34 2.42 -2.36 -4.13
C PRO A 34 1.14 -2.98 -3.56
N LEU A 35 0.24 -3.43 -4.43
CA LEU A 35 -1.05 -4.03 -4.09
C LEU A 35 -1.48 -5.01 -5.18
N TYR A 36 -1.86 -6.23 -4.78
CA TYR A 36 -2.42 -7.22 -5.69
C TYR A 36 -3.93 -7.33 -5.51
N GLY A 37 -4.65 -7.62 -6.61
CA GLY A 37 -6.10 -7.83 -6.59
C GLY A 37 -6.90 -6.54 -6.37
N GLY A 38 -6.49 -5.43 -6.98
CA GLY A 38 -7.21 -4.15 -6.94
C GLY A 38 -8.04 -3.85 -8.19
N GLU A 39 -7.60 -4.31 -9.38
CA GLU A 39 -8.31 -4.15 -10.65
C GLU A 39 -9.19 -5.37 -11.01
N GLU A 40 -8.66 -6.60 -10.89
CA GLU A 40 -9.39 -7.82 -11.27
C GLU A 40 -10.23 -8.44 -10.13
N SER A 41 -9.78 -8.28 -8.90
CA SER A 41 -10.57 -8.63 -7.71
C SER A 41 -11.12 -7.31 -7.22
N ALA A 42 -12.43 -7.11 -7.28
CA ALA A 42 -13.04 -6.02 -6.54
C ALA A 42 -12.48 -6.11 -5.12
N ALA A 43 -11.68 -5.13 -4.69
CA ALA A 43 -11.25 -5.06 -3.31
C ALA A 43 -12.55 -5.12 -2.51
N ASP A 44 -12.78 -6.23 -1.81
CA ASP A 44 -14.01 -6.45 -1.05
C ASP A 44 -14.30 -5.15 -0.30
N GLU A 45 -15.49 -4.59 -0.44
CA GLU A 45 -15.80 -3.26 0.12
C GLU A 45 -15.56 -3.24 1.64
N GLN A 46 -15.56 -4.41 2.29
CA GLN A 46 -15.21 -4.62 3.70
C GLN A 46 -13.69 -4.54 3.99
N ILE A 47 -12.85 -4.76 2.97
CA ILE A 47 -11.39 -4.72 3.07
C ILE A 47 -10.84 -3.41 2.47
N GLY A 48 -11.32 -3.00 1.30
CA GLY A 48 -10.90 -1.81 0.57
C GLY A 48 -9.43 -1.80 0.17
N VAL A 49 -8.87 -0.60 -0.02
CA VAL A 49 -7.46 -0.35 -0.39
C VAL A 49 -6.72 0.37 0.74
N PRO A 50 -5.39 0.25 0.85
CA PRO A 50 -4.62 0.94 1.89
C PRO A 50 -4.81 2.46 1.84
N GLY A 51 -4.91 3.14 2.97
CA GLY A 51 -5.07 4.60 3.02
C GLY A 51 -6.46 5.12 2.66
N GLU A 52 -7.43 4.24 2.44
CA GLU A 52 -8.84 4.58 2.26
C GLU A 52 -9.71 3.78 3.24
N TYR A 53 -10.91 4.29 3.55
CA TYR A 53 -11.90 3.54 4.33
C TYR A 53 -12.20 2.19 3.65
N PRO A 54 -12.33 1.07 4.39
CA PRO A 54 -12.43 0.95 5.86
C PRO A 54 -11.10 0.88 6.62
N PHE A 55 -9.97 1.16 5.96
CA PHE A 55 -8.63 1.15 6.55
C PHE A 55 -8.18 -0.20 7.10
N THR A 56 -8.82 -1.30 6.72
CA THR A 56 -8.44 -2.67 7.10
C THR A 56 -7.00 -2.98 6.69
N ARG A 57 -6.53 -2.42 5.57
CA ARG A 57 -5.14 -2.54 5.07
C ARG A 57 -4.20 -1.43 5.58
N GLY A 58 -4.64 -0.61 6.53
CA GLY A 58 -3.86 0.49 7.12
C GLY A 58 -4.26 1.88 6.63
N ILE A 59 -3.83 2.90 7.38
CA ILE A 59 -4.22 4.31 7.19
C ILE A 59 -3.37 5.09 6.19
N TYR A 60 -2.25 4.54 5.74
CA TYR A 60 -1.34 5.20 4.79
C TYR A 60 -1.32 4.43 3.45
N PRO A 61 -1.35 5.12 2.29
CA PRO A 61 -1.33 4.47 0.99
C PRO A 61 -0.09 3.58 0.78
N SER A 62 1.08 4.05 1.21
CA SER A 62 2.35 3.32 1.07
C SER A 62 2.74 2.48 2.30
N GLY A 63 2.00 2.58 3.40
CA GLY A 63 2.30 1.85 4.64
C GLY A 63 3.78 1.90 5.04
N TYR A 64 4.35 0.72 5.35
CA TYR A 64 5.76 0.58 5.72
C TYR A 64 6.74 0.58 4.54
N ARG A 65 6.25 0.51 3.29
CA ARG A 65 7.08 0.83 2.13
C ARG A 65 7.48 2.31 2.14
N GLY A 66 6.68 3.19 2.75
CA GLY A 66 6.99 4.62 2.87
C GLY A 66 7.70 5.02 4.16
N ARG A 67 7.24 4.53 5.31
CA ARG A 67 7.87 4.82 6.60
C ARG A 67 7.63 3.69 7.57
N LEU A 68 8.70 3.18 8.19
CA LEU A 68 8.59 2.18 9.25
C LEU A 68 7.81 2.70 10.46
N TRP A 69 7.23 1.79 11.23
CA TRP A 69 6.64 2.16 12.51
C TRP A 69 7.71 2.78 13.42
N THR A 70 7.27 3.72 14.27
CA THR A 70 8.18 4.33 15.24
C THR A 70 8.43 3.34 16.37
N MET A 71 9.69 2.93 16.55
CA MET A 71 10.11 2.24 17.76
C MET A 71 10.05 3.22 18.93
N ARG A 72 9.14 2.98 19.88
CA ARG A 72 8.99 3.78 21.10
C ARG A 72 9.43 2.94 22.28
N GLN A 73 10.68 3.13 22.70
CA GLN A 73 11.17 2.53 23.94
C GLN A 73 10.59 3.32 25.11
N PHE A 74 10.00 2.60 26.05
CA PHE A 74 9.62 3.17 27.34
C PHE A 74 10.78 2.90 28.28
N ALA A 75 11.37 3.97 28.80
CA ALA A 75 12.42 3.96 29.82
C ALA A 75 11.86 4.59 31.09
#